data_AF-A0A947KY87-F1
#
_entry.id   AF-A0A947KY87-F1
#
_cell.length_a   1.000
_cell.length_b   1.000
_cell.length_c   1.000
_cell.angle_alpha   90.00
_cell.angle_beta   90.00
_cell.angle_gamma   90.00
#
_symmetry.space_group_name_H-M   'P 1'
#
loop_
_entity.id
_entity.type
_entity.pdbx_description
1 polymer ?
#
loop_
_entity_poly.entity_id
_entity_poly.type
_entity_poly.pdbx_seq_one_letter_code
_entity_poly.pdbx_strand_id
1 'polypeptide(L)'
;MTIGRTIRLGALAGALLISANAASAQDSVEEQEARRALHAEQARLAAQQMAEIEARRQGLAEEQAAREQAYREALAARDAEIAATQARAAEARAEWEAAVTACLAGERTKCAQPEATTAAQ
;
A
#
# COMPACT_ATOMS: atom_id res chain seq x y z
N MET A 1 7.24 22.55 -44.85
CA MET A 1 8.63 22.20 -44.50
C MET A 1 8.63 21.88 -43.01
N THR A 2 8.90 20.67 -42.52
CA THR A 2 9.90 19.69 -42.93
C THR A 2 9.37 18.28 -42.65
N ILE A 3 9.33 17.49 -43.71
CA ILE A 3 9.17 16.03 -43.71
C ILE A 3 10.49 15.43 -43.22
N GLY A 4 10.44 14.34 -42.45
CA GLY A 4 11.55 13.40 -42.37
C GLY A 4 12.14 13.21 -40.99
N ARG A 5 11.53 12.33 -40.19
CA ARG A 5 12.27 11.56 -39.18
C ARG A 5 11.60 10.24 -38.85
N THR A 6 11.25 9.51 -39.88
CA THR A 6 11.00 8.06 -39.82
C THR A 6 12.01 7.41 -40.76
N ILE A 7 12.39 6.17 -40.48
CA ILE A 7 13.44 5.38 -41.18
C ILE A 7 14.84 5.60 -40.62
N ARG A 8 15.19 4.93 -39.52
CA ARG A 8 16.46 4.19 -39.31
C ARG A 8 16.34 3.31 -38.06
N LEU A 9 15.56 2.24 -38.13
CA LEU A 9 15.60 1.15 -37.15
C LEU A 9 15.14 -0.20 -37.75
N GLY A 10 15.21 -0.33 -39.07
CA GLY A 10 14.74 -1.51 -39.80
C GLY A 10 15.82 -2.51 -40.24
N ALA A 11 17.10 -2.31 -39.88
CA ALA A 11 18.20 -3.10 -40.44
C ALA A 11 18.96 -3.99 -39.43
N LEU A 12 18.49 -4.10 -38.18
CA LEU A 12 19.12 -4.95 -37.16
C LEU A 12 18.23 -6.11 -36.66
N ALA A 13 17.04 -6.30 -37.23
CA ALA A 13 16.17 -7.42 -36.88
C ALA A 13 16.45 -8.70 -37.72
N GLY A 14 17.09 -8.57 -38.89
CA GLY A 14 17.29 -9.69 -39.82
C GLY A 14 18.45 -10.62 -39.48
N ALA A 15 19.42 -10.19 -38.66
CA ALA A 15 20.62 -10.97 -38.36
C ALA A 15 20.49 -11.88 -37.12
N LEU A 16 19.48 -11.68 -36.28
CA LEU A 16 19.32 -12.43 -35.02
C LEU A 16 18.43 -13.69 -35.15
N LEU A 17 17.69 -13.85 -36.26
CA LEU A 17 16.78 -14.98 -36.44
C LEU A 17 17.39 -16.19 -37.18
N ILE A 18 18.59 -16.04 -37.76
CA ILE A 18 19.23 -17.13 -38.52
C ILE A 18 20.11 -18.01 -37.61
N SER A 19 20.57 -17.48 -36.46
CA SER A 19 21.52 -18.17 -35.57
C SER A 19 20.87 -19.17 -34.61
N ALA A 20 19.57 -19.08 -34.34
CA ALA A 20 18.90 -20.00 -33.41
C ALA A 20 18.63 -21.39 -34.04
N ASN A 21 18.36 -21.44 -35.35
CA ASN A 21 18.06 -22.70 -36.04
C ASN A 21 19.31 -23.49 -36.47
N ALA A 22 20.43 -22.80 -36.70
CA ALA A 22 21.66 -23.44 -37.17
C ALA A 22 22.37 -24.28 -36.09
N ALA A 23 22.15 -23.99 -34.80
CA ALA A 23 22.71 -24.77 -33.70
C ALA A 23 22.05 -26.16 -33.54
N SER A 24 20.83 -26.33 -34.07
CA SER A 24 20.04 -27.56 -33.89
C SER A 24 20.20 -28.61 -35.00
N ALA A 25 20.81 -28.23 -36.11
CA ALA A 25 20.85 -29.06 -37.32
C ALA A 25 21.91 -30.18 -37.28
N GLN A 26 22.78 -30.19 -36.26
CA GLN A 26 23.87 -31.17 -36.10
C GLN A 26 23.75 -32.01 -34.83
N ASP A 27 22.65 -31.86 -34.09
CA ASP A 27 22.46 -32.60 -32.86
C ASP A 27 22.13 -34.06 -33.11
N SER A 28 22.83 -34.92 -32.38
CA SER A 28 22.50 -36.33 -32.27
C SER A 28 21.06 -36.52 -31.75
N VAL A 29 20.48 -37.69 -32.03
CA VAL A 29 19.13 -38.05 -31.54
C VAL A 29 19.07 -37.92 -30.01
N GLU A 30 20.14 -38.29 -29.31
CA GLU A 30 20.27 -38.20 -27.85
C GLU A 30 20.22 -36.73 -27.37
N GLU A 31 20.93 -35.82 -28.03
CA GLU A 31 20.90 -34.39 -27.68
C GLU A 31 19.52 -33.77 -27.98
N GLN A 32 18.82 -34.24 -29.02
CA GLN A 32 17.45 -33.80 -29.31
C GLN A 32 16.43 -34.29 -28.27
N GLU A 33 16.61 -35.49 -27.74
CA GLU A 33 15.77 -36.01 -26.64
C GLU A 33 16.07 -35.30 -25.32
N ALA A 34 17.34 -35.06 -25.00
CA ALA A 34 17.76 -34.30 -23.82
C ALA A 34 17.20 -32.88 -23.82
N ARG A 35 17.24 -32.16 -24.96
CA ARG A 35 16.61 -30.83 -25.08
C ARG A 35 15.09 -30.87 -24.93
N ARG A 36 14.42 -31.87 -25.51
CA ARG A 36 12.97 -32.04 -25.33
C ARG A 36 12.60 -32.25 -23.86
N ALA A 37 13.35 -33.09 -23.15
CA ALA A 37 13.17 -33.30 -21.71
C ALA A 37 13.41 -32.02 -20.91
N LEU A 38 14.49 -31.27 -21.22
CA LEU A 38 14.78 -30.00 -20.57
C LEU A 38 13.67 -28.96 -20.78
N HIS A 39 13.16 -28.83 -22.01
CA HIS A 39 12.07 -27.90 -22.32
C HIS A 39 10.77 -28.29 -21.61
N ALA A 40 10.46 -29.58 -21.52
CA ALA A 40 9.30 -30.06 -20.79
C ALA A 40 9.41 -29.73 -19.29
N GLU A 41 10.58 -29.89 -18.69
CA GLU A 41 10.82 -29.54 -17.29
C GLU A 41 10.75 -28.03 -17.05
N GLN A 42 11.34 -27.22 -17.94
CA GLN A 42 11.23 -25.76 -17.87
C GLN A 42 9.78 -25.29 -17.99
N ALA A 43 8.99 -25.88 -18.90
CA ALA A 43 7.58 -25.57 -19.06
C ALA A 43 6.78 -25.96 -17.80
N ARG A 44 7.08 -27.11 -17.20
CA ARG A 44 6.47 -27.55 -15.94
C ARG A 44 6.75 -26.58 -14.80
N LEU A 45 8.02 -26.19 -14.62
CA LEU A 45 8.43 -25.24 -13.58
C LEU A 45 7.83 -23.85 -13.82
N ALA A 46 7.81 -23.37 -15.05
CA ALA A 46 7.18 -22.09 -15.40
C ALA A 46 5.67 -22.10 -15.08
N ALA A 47 4.96 -23.18 -15.40
CA ALA A 47 3.55 -23.33 -15.07
C ALA A 47 3.31 -23.31 -13.55
N GLN A 48 4.17 -23.96 -12.77
CA GLN A 48 4.10 -23.94 -11.30
C GLN A 48 4.32 -22.52 -10.75
N GLN A 49 5.37 -21.83 -11.20
CA GLN A 49 5.65 -20.45 -10.77
C GLN A 49 4.51 -19.49 -11.14
N MET A 50 3.93 -19.64 -12.33
CA MET A 50 2.79 -18.81 -12.74
C MET A 50 1.55 -19.03 -11.87
N ALA A 51 1.28 -20.28 -11.49
CA ALA A 51 0.18 -20.59 -10.56
C ALA A 51 0.40 -19.98 -9.18
N GLU A 52 1.63 -20.04 -8.65
CA GLU A 52 2.00 -19.42 -7.37
C GLU A 52 1.88 -17.89 -7.41
N ILE A 53 2.35 -17.27 -8.50
CA ILE A 53 2.24 -15.81 -8.69
C ILE A 53 0.78 -15.38 -8.72
N GLU A 54 -0.07 -16.11 -9.43
CA GLU A 54 -1.48 -15.79 -9.54
C GLU A 54 -2.21 -15.94 -8.19
N ALA A 55 -1.96 -17.03 -7.47
CA ALA A 55 -2.49 -17.22 -6.12
C ALA A 55 -2.03 -16.09 -5.17
N ARG A 56 -0.75 -15.69 -5.25
CA ARG A 56 -0.23 -14.58 -4.45
C ARG A 56 -0.86 -13.24 -4.81
N ARG A 57 -1.11 -12.98 -6.10
CA ARG A 57 -1.78 -11.76 -6.56
C ARG A 57 -3.19 -11.65 -5.99
N GLN A 58 -3.95 -12.74 -6.03
CA GLN A 58 -5.31 -12.77 -5.50
C GLN A 58 -5.32 -12.53 -3.98
N GLY A 59 -4.45 -13.21 -3.23
CA GLY A 59 -4.32 -12.99 -1.79
C GLY A 59 -3.92 -11.56 -1.41
N LEU A 60 -3.03 -10.93 -2.18
CA LEU A 60 -2.63 -9.54 -1.95
C LEU A 60 -3.77 -8.54 -2.22
N ALA A 61 -4.63 -8.81 -3.21
CA ALA A 61 -5.77 -7.94 -3.50
C ALA A 61 -6.79 -7.94 -2.34
N GLU A 62 -7.10 -9.12 -1.80
CA GLU A 62 -7.99 -9.26 -0.65
C GLU A 62 -7.39 -8.59 0.61
N GLU A 63 -6.10 -8.78 0.85
CA GLU A 63 -5.41 -8.17 1.98
C GLU A 63 -5.41 -6.63 1.88
N GLN A 64 -5.18 -6.07 0.69
CA GLN A 64 -5.23 -4.63 0.47
C GLN A 64 -6.64 -4.07 0.69
N ALA A 65 -7.68 -4.74 0.18
CA ALA A 65 -9.05 -4.32 0.38
C ALA A 65 -9.44 -4.30 1.87
N ALA A 66 -9.04 -5.34 2.62
CA ALA A 66 -9.26 -5.41 4.07
C ALA A 66 -8.52 -4.31 4.83
N ARG A 67 -7.25 -4.06 4.48
CA ARG A 67 -6.43 -2.98 5.08
C ARG A 67 -7.03 -1.61 4.81
N GLU A 68 -7.49 -1.35 3.59
CA GLU A 68 -8.09 -0.07 3.22
C GLU A 68 -9.43 0.16 3.93
N GLN A 69 -10.25 -0.88 4.11
CA GLN A 69 -11.44 -0.80 4.92
C GLN A 69 -11.11 -0.48 6.38
N ALA A 70 -10.21 -1.25 7.01
CA ALA A 70 -9.82 -1.03 8.40
C ALA A 70 -9.22 0.38 8.62
N TYR A 71 -8.45 0.89 7.65
CA TYR A 71 -7.91 2.24 7.70
C TYR A 71 -9.02 3.31 7.68
N ARG A 72 -10.02 3.17 6.82
CA ARG A 72 -11.17 4.09 6.76
C ARG A 72 -11.98 4.08 8.05
N GLU A 73 -12.21 2.91 8.63
CA GLU A 73 -12.89 2.76 9.92
C GLU A 73 -12.10 3.43 11.05
N ALA A 74 -10.77 3.25 11.08
CA ALA A 74 -9.90 3.88 12.07
C ALA A 74 -9.91 5.42 11.97
N LEU A 75 -9.92 5.96 10.74
CA LEU A 75 -10.05 7.42 10.54
C LEU A 75 -11.39 7.94 11.05
N ALA A 76 -12.50 7.27 10.73
CA ALA A 76 -13.82 7.67 11.21
C ALA A 76 -13.91 7.64 12.74
N ALA A 77 -13.35 6.60 13.39
CA ALA A 77 -13.30 6.49 14.84
C ALA A 77 -12.47 7.63 15.46
N ARG A 78 -11.27 7.89 14.92
CA ARG A 78 -10.41 8.99 15.37
C ARG A 78 -11.10 10.35 15.25
N ASP A 79 -11.75 10.61 14.13
CA ASP A 79 -12.43 11.90 13.91
C ASP A 79 -13.62 12.08 14.87
N ALA A 80 -14.33 10.99 15.19
CA ALA A 80 -15.37 11.00 16.23
C ALA A 80 -14.79 11.29 17.62
N GLU A 81 -13.64 10.69 17.99
CA GLU A 81 -12.96 10.96 19.26
C GLU A 81 -12.50 12.41 19.37
N ILE A 82 -11.98 12.98 18.28
CA ILE A 82 -11.58 14.39 18.21
C ILE A 82 -12.80 15.28 18.43
N ALA A 83 -13.90 15.02 17.72
CA ALA A 83 -15.13 15.80 17.87
C ALA A 83 -15.70 15.74 19.31
N ALA A 84 -15.75 14.54 19.89
CA ALA A 84 -16.19 14.37 21.28
C ALA A 84 -15.29 15.08 22.28
N THR A 85 -13.97 15.05 22.06
CA THR A 85 -13.01 15.75 22.93
C THR A 85 -13.11 17.26 22.80
N GLN A 86 -13.30 17.78 21.59
CA GLN A 86 -13.52 19.20 21.36
C GLN A 86 -14.82 19.69 22.01
N ALA A 87 -15.90 18.91 21.93
CA ALA A 87 -17.15 19.23 22.61
C ALA A 87 -16.96 19.32 24.14
N ARG A 88 -16.34 18.30 24.75
CA ARG A 88 -16.04 18.32 26.20
C ARG A 88 -15.13 19.48 26.60
N ALA A 89 -14.13 19.80 25.78
CA ALA A 89 -13.22 20.92 26.04
C ALA A 89 -13.93 22.27 25.95
N ALA A 90 -14.87 22.43 25.01
CA ALA A 90 -15.68 23.64 24.89
C ALA A 90 -16.60 23.82 26.10
N GLU A 91 -17.24 22.75 26.57
CA GLU A 91 -18.07 22.76 27.78
C GLU A 91 -17.23 23.11 29.02
N ALA A 92 -16.12 22.41 29.25
CA ALA A 92 -15.22 22.68 30.38
C ALA A 92 -14.68 24.11 30.36
N ARG A 93 -14.38 24.64 29.16
CA ARG A 93 -13.96 26.04 29.01
C ARG A 93 -15.08 27.01 29.37
N ALA A 94 -16.31 26.78 28.92
CA ALA A 94 -17.44 27.63 29.26
C ALA A 94 -17.71 27.63 30.78
N GLU A 95 -17.61 26.47 31.44
CA GLU A 95 -17.73 26.34 32.89
C GLU A 95 -16.61 27.10 33.62
N TRP A 96 -15.37 26.97 33.15
CA TRP A 96 -14.24 27.70 33.70
C TRP A 96 -14.41 29.22 33.54
N GLU A 97 -14.79 29.70 32.35
CA GLU A 97 -15.04 31.12 32.10
C GLU A 97 -16.17 31.67 33.00
N ALA A 98 -17.24 30.89 33.21
CA ALA A 98 -18.31 31.23 34.13
C ALA A 98 -17.84 31.29 35.60
N ALA A 99 -17.04 30.32 36.04
CA ALA A 99 -16.49 30.29 37.40
C ALA A 99 -15.53 31.46 37.66
N VAL A 100 -14.67 31.79 36.70
CA VAL A 100 -13.79 32.96 36.76
C VAL A 100 -14.61 34.25 36.87
N THR A 101 -15.66 34.39 36.06
CA THR A 101 -16.53 35.57 36.10
C THR A 101 -17.23 35.71 37.45
N ALA A 102 -17.77 34.62 38.00
CA ALA A 102 -18.41 34.61 39.32
C ALA A 102 -17.43 34.99 40.44
N CYS A 103 -16.20 34.46 40.38
CA CYS A 103 -15.13 34.84 41.31
C CYS A 103 -14.81 36.33 41.26
N LEU A 104 -14.63 36.89 40.06
CA LEU A 104 -14.36 38.32 39.85
C LEU A 104 -15.53 39.20 40.33
N ALA A 105 -16.75 38.70 40.26
CA ALA A 105 -17.95 39.35 40.80
C ALA A 105 -18.07 39.26 42.34
N GLY A 106 -17.15 38.56 43.01
CA GLY A 106 -17.08 38.46 44.47
C GLY A 106 -17.63 37.14 45.05
N GLU A 107 -18.09 36.20 44.22
CA GLU A 107 -18.47 34.85 44.65
C GLU A 107 -17.23 34.00 44.93
N ARG A 108 -16.63 34.21 46.10
CA ARG A 108 -15.36 33.57 46.49
C ARG A 108 -15.37 32.05 46.47
N THR A 109 -16.54 31.41 46.57
CA THR A 109 -16.69 29.95 46.47
C THR A 109 -16.48 29.41 45.05
N LYS A 110 -16.49 30.28 44.03
CA LYS A 110 -16.26 29.97 42.61
C LYS A 110 -14.85 30.34 42.13
N CYS A 111 -14.05 30.97 42.98
CA CYS A 111 -12.64 31.22 42.67
C CYS A 111 -11.88 29.90 42.53
N ALA A 112 -10.91 29.88 41.62
CA ALA A 112 -10.05 28.72 41.42
C ALA A 112 -9.48 28.27 42.78
N GLN A 113 -9.85 27.08 43.21
CA GLN A 113 -9.18 26.40 44.32
C GLN A 113 -7.83 25.97 43.77
N PRO A 114 -6.70 26.42 44.35
CA PRO A 114 -5.39 25.92 43.91
C PRO A 114 -5.41 24.40 44.03
N GLU A 115 -5.15 23.72 42.92
CA GLU A 115 -5.29 22.27 42.80
C GLU A 115 -4.71 21.52 44.01
N ALA A 116 -5.58 20.77 44.71
CA ALA A 116 -5.14 19.56 45.40
C ALA A 116 -4.58 18.63 44.32
N THR A 117 -3.29 18.79 44.05
CA THR A 117 -2.45 17.97 43.20
C THR A 117 -2.47 16.56 43.79
N THR A 118 -3.50 15.79 43.44
CA THR A 118 -3.59 14.38 43.76
C THR A 118 -3.36 13.61 42.48
N ALA A 119 -2.20 12.97 42.49
CA ALA A 119 -1.73 11.97 41.56
C ALA A 119 -2.83 11.03 41.05
N ALA A 120 -2.84 10.84 39.74
CA ALA A 120 -3.15 9.57 39.07
C ALA A 120 -2.09 9.48 37.96
N GLN A 121 -0.98 8.78 38.16
CA GLN A 121 -0.80 7.33 37.91
C GLN A 121 -1.46 6.89 36.61
#